data_AF-X0WQG7-F1
#
_entry.id   AF-X0WQG7-F1
#
_cell.length_a   1.000
_cell.length_b   1.000
_cell.length_c   1.000
_cell.angle_alpha   90.00
_cell.angle_beta   90.00
_cell.angle_gamma   90.00
#
_symmetry.space_group_name_H-M   'P 1'
#
loop_
_entity.id
_entity.type
_entity.pdbx_description
1 polymer ?
#
loop_
_entity_poly.entity_id
_entity_poly.type
_entity_poly.pdbx_seq_one_letter_code
_entity_poly.pdbx_strand_id
1 'polypeptide(L)'
;MKAKDLKQFIEKYNIEWNYADNEGIEDIVIFIYTFQIDRFIKIFTSDLFDDGGRDFTCTGQYFSILMKDICDYYGIELNEVFNKD
;
A
#
# COMPACT_ATOMS: atom_id res chain seq x y z
N MET A 1 -11.40 5.22 2.52
CA MET A 1 -10.10 5.82 2.89
C MET A 1 -9.80 6.98 1.96
N LYS A 2 -9.08 8.03 2.37
CA LYS A 2 -8.60 9.13 1.51
C LYS A 2 -7.08 9.06 1.33
N ALA A 3 -6.54 9.72 0.30
CA ALA A 3 -5.10 9.79 0.03
C ALA A 3 -4.27 10.25 1.24
N LYS A 4 -4.78 11.27 1.95
CA LYS A 4 -4.16 11.79 3.18
C LYS A 4 -4.02 10.73 4.28
N ASP A 5 -4.97 9.82 4.41
CA ASP A 5 -4.93 8.78 5.45
C ASP A 5 -3.83 7.75 5.13
N LEU A 6 -3.69 7.36 3.86
CA LEU A 6 -2.61 6.49 3.39
C LEU A 6 -1.24 7.13 3.58
N LYS A 7 -1.09 8.41 3.19
CA LYS A 7 0.13 9.18 3.38
C LYS A 7 0.51 9.25 4.86
N GLN A 8 -0.45 9.59 5.72
CA GLN A 8 -0.24 9.63 7.17
C GLN A 8 0.15 8.27 7.74
N PHE A 9 -0.42 7.17 7.23
CA PHE A 9 -0.04 5.82 7.65
C PHE A 9 1.42 5.51 7.29
N ILE A 10 1.81 5.78 6.05
CA ILE A 10 3.18 5.56 5.55
C ILE A 10 4.19 6.35 6.39
N GLU A 11 3.94 7.64 6.59
CA GLU A 11 4.81 8.54 7.36
C GLU A 11 4.85 8.18 8.85
N LYS A 12 3.69 7.98 9.49
CA LYS A 12 3.57 7.72 10.94
C LYS A 12 4.23 6.42 11.36
N TYR A 13 4.15 5.39 10.53
CA TYR A 13 4.70 4.07 10.84
C TYR A 13 6.03 3.80 10.16
N ASN A 14 6.59 4.80 9.47
CA ASN A 14 7.84 4.70 8.73
C ASN A 14 7.84 3.45 7.83
N ILE A 15 6.77 3.31 7.05
CA ILE A 15 6.64 2.24 6.07
C ILE A 15 7.66 2.49 4.97
N GLU A 16 8.52 1.52 4.73
CA GLU A 16 9.48 1.59 3.64
C GLU A 16 8.75 1.44 2.30
N TRP A 17 9.19 2.19 1.29
CA TRP A 17 8.61 2.15 -0.04
C TRP A 17 9.66 2.48 -1.10
N ASN A 18 9.44 2.00 -2.32
CA ASN A 18 10.31 2.25 -3.48
C ASN A 18 9.47 2.37 -4.76
N TYR A 19 10.03 3.01 -5.78
CA TYR A 19 9.46 2.95 -7.14
C TYR A 19 9.56 1.52 -7.69
N ALA A 20 8.51 1.09 -8.38
CA ALA A 20 8.42 -0.22 -9.01
C ALA A 20 7.88 -0.11 -10.44
N ASP A 21 8.29 -1.05 -11.30
CA ASP A 21 7.65 -1.27 -12.60
C ASP A 21 6.56 -2.32 -12.42
N ASN A 22 5.32 -1.93 -12.69
CA ASN A 22 4.14 -2.77 -12.65
C ASN A 22 3.66 -2.99 -14.09
N GLU A 23 4.29 -3.94 -14.79
CA GLU A 23 4.01 -4.27 -16.19
C GLU A 23 4.15 -3.08 -17.17
N GLY A 24 5.20 -2.27 -17.00
CA GLY A 24 5.42 -1.06 -17.80
C GLY A 24 4.68 0.18 -17.30
N ILE A 25 3.94 0.08 -16.20
CA ILE A 25 3.32 1.21 -15.49
C ILE A 25 4.17 1.53 -14.27
N GLU A 26 4.54 2.79 -14.10
CA GLU A 26 5.24 3.22 -12.89
C GLU A 26 4.30 3.15 -11.68
N ASP A 27 4.77 2.52 -10.61
CA ASP A 27 4.05 2.29 -9.37
C ASP A 27 4.97 2.51 -8.16
N ILE A 28 4.40 2.38 -6.96
CA ILE A 28 5.11 2.35 -5.70
C ILE A 28 4.89 0.97 -5.07
N VAL A 29 5.96 0.31 -4.66
CA VAL A 29 5.89 -0.86 -3.78
C VAL A 29 6.13 -0.41 -2.35
N ILE A 30 5.26 -0.81 -1.43
CA ILE A 30 5.44 -0.62 0.01
C ILE A 30 5.86 -1.94 0.66
N PHE A 31 6.65 -1.86 1.72
CA PHE A 31 7.14 -2.99 2.48
C PHE A 31 6.59 -2.94 3.90
N ILE A 32 5.65 -3.84 4.19
CA ILE A 32 5.02 -3.98 5.50
C ILE A 32 5.74 -5.09 6.25
N TYR A 33 6.55 -4.74 7.24
CA TYR A 33 7.15 -5.76 8.09
C TYR A 33 6.08 -6.52 8.88
N THR A 34 6.36 -7.77 9.23
CA THR A 34 5.42 -8.62 10.00
C THR A 34 4.97 -7.98 11.30
N PHE A 35 5.84 -7.21 11.98
CA PHE A 35 5.46 -6.48 13.20
C PHE A 35 4.56 -5.26 12.95
N GLN A 36 4.40 -4.82 11.70
CA GLN A 36 3.54 -3.72 11.27
C GLN A 36 2.18 -4.20 10.74
N ILE A 37 2.01 -5.51 10.45
CA ILE A 37 0.84 -6.03 9.76
C ILE A 37 -0.47 -5.74 10.48
N ASP A 38 -0.51 -5.88 11.81
CA ASP A 38 -1.69 -5.59 12.63
C ASP A 38 -2.14 -4.12 12.53
N ARG A 39 -1.20 -3.21 12.27
CA ARG A 39 -1.49 -1.79 12.09
C ARG A 39 -1.94 -1.51 10.67
N PHE A 40 -1.32 -2.17 9.71
CA PHE A 40 -1.68 -2.12 8.30
C PHE A 40 -3.14 -2.55 8.11
N ILE A 41 -3.54 -3.74 8.59
CA ILE A 41 -4.93 -4.23 8.42
C ILE A 41 -5.97 -3.31 9.06
N LYS A 42 -5.63 -2.59 10.14
CA LYS A 42 -6.56 -1.72 10.87
C LYS A 42 -6.90 -0.43 10.14
N ILE A 43 -6.08 0.02 9.19
CA ILE A 43 -6.38 1.23 8.41
C ILE A 43 -7.31 0.94 7.23
N PHE A 44 -7.44 -0.33 6.84
CA PHE A 44 -8.33 -0.74 5.76
C PHE A 44 -9.69 -1.12 6.31
N THR A 45 -10.72 -0.93 5.49
CA THR A 45 -12.02 -1.55 5.72
C THR A 45 -11.87 -3.07 5.60
N SER A 46 -12.65 -3.84 6.38
CA SER A 46 -12.68 -5.31 6.31
C SER A 46 -12.79 -5.83 4.88
N ASP A 47 -13.50 -5.07 4.04
CA ASP A 47 -13.93 -5.47 2.72
C ASP A 47 -12.81 -5.35 1.65
N LEU A 48 -11.63 -4.79 1.99
CA LEU A 48 -10.50 -4.71 1.06
C LEU A 48 -10.09 -6.10 0.54
N PHE A 49 -10.33 -7.14 1.32
CA PHE A 49 -9.93 -8.50 1.02
C PHE A 49 -11.11 -9.43 0.64
N ASP A 50 -12.34 -8.92 0.59
CA ASP A 50 -13.55 -9.75 0.45
C ASP A 50 -13.90 -10.12 -1.00
N ASP A 51 -13.56 -9.29 -2.00
CA ASP A 51 -13.89 -9.52 -3.42
C ASP A 51 -12.69 -10.02 -4.27
N GLY A 52 -12.16 -11.18 -3.87
CA GLY A 52 -11.14 -11.92 -4.64
C GLY A 52 -9.72 -11.85 -4.08
N GLY A 53 -9.52 -11.16 -2.96
CA GLY A 53 -8.20 -10.93 -2.36
C GLY A 53 -7.31 -10.05 -3.24
N ARG A 54 -6.22 -9.56 -2.66
CA ARG A 54 -5.12 -8.92 -3.39
C ARG A 54 -3.87 -9.74 -3.13
N ASP A 55 -3.13 -10.01 -4.19
CA ASP A 55 -1.88 -10.73 -4.07
C ASP A 55 -0.84 -9.85 -3.39
N PHE A 56 -0.12 -10.43 -2.44
CA PHE A 56 1.04 -9.81 -1.83
C PHE A 56 2.16 -10.83 -1.78
N THR A 57 3.38 -10.35 -1.97
CA THR A 57 4.55 -11.23 -1.85
C THR A 57 5.08 -11.17 -0.43
N CYS A 58 5.17 -12.31 0.23
CA CYS A 58 5.82 -12.44 1.53
C CYS A 58 7.27 -12.90 1.32
N THR A 59 8.23 -12.06 1.70
CA THR A 59 9.65 -12.39 1.61
C THR A 59 10.29 -12.19 2.98
N GLY A 60 10.64 -13.29 3.64
CA GLY A 60 11.29 -13.27 4.95
C GLY A 60 10.40 -12.64 6.02
N GLN A 61 10.66 -11.38 6.37
CA GLN A 61 9.98 -10.66 7.45
C GLN A 61 9.09 -9.51 6.99
N TYR A 62 8.80 -9.39 5.68
CA TYR A 62 7.92 -8.36 5.16
C TYR A 62 6.99 -8.87 4.07
N PHE A 63 5.92 -8.10 3.87
CA PHE A 63 4.99 -8.20 2.75
C PHE A 63 5.26 -7.02 1.81
N SER A 64 5.52 -7.29 0.54
CA SER A 64 5.58 -6.26 -0.50
C SER A 64 4.23 -6.17 -1.22
N ILE A 65 3.73 -4.95 -1.31
CA ILE A 65 2.39 -4.64 -1.84
C ILE A 65 2.54 -3.49 -2.83
N LEU A 66 1.95 -3.63 -4.02
CA LEU A 66 1.86 -2.55 -4.99
C LEU A 66 0.80 -1.55 -4.52
N MET A 67 1.17 -0.28 -4.47
CA MET A 67 0.29 0.76 -3.95
C MET A 67 -0.87 1.00 -4.91
N LYS A 68 -0.66 0.84 -6.22
CA LYS A 68 -1.74 0.93 -7.19
C LYS A 68 -2.93 0.04 -6.84
N ASP A 69 -2.71 -1.18 -6.33
CA ASP A 69 -3.81 -2.08 -5.94
C ASP A 69 -4.69 -1.51 -4.82
N ILE A 70 -4.06 -0.82 -3.86
CA ILE A 70 -4.72 -0.15 -2.74
C ILE A 70 -5.42 1.12 -3.24
N CYS A 71 -4.71 1.93 -4.01
CA CYS A 71 -5.18 3.20 -4.55
C CYS A 71 -6.39 3.00 -5.46
N ASP A 72 -6.33 2.04 -6.39
CA ASP A 72 -7.41 1.69 -7.32
C ASP A 72 -8.66 1.22 -6.55
N TYR A 73 -8.51 0.46 -5.45
CA TYR A 73 -9.63 0.03 -4.61
C TYR A 73 -10.36 1.21 -3.95
N TYR A 74 -9.62 2.22 -3.48
CA TYR A 74 -10.19 3.39 -2.82
C TYR A 74 -10.48 4.57 -3.77
N GLY A 75 -10.20 4.44 -5.06
CA GLY A 75 -10.33 5.53 -6.03
C GLY A 75 -9.40 6.72 -5.73
N ILE A 76 -8.15 6.42 -5.36
CA ILE A 76 -7.12 7.40 -5.00
C ILE A 76 -6.08 7.45 -6.11
N GLU A 77 -5.66 8.66 -6.51
CA GLU A 77 -4.54 8.81 -7.42
C GLU A 77 -3.21 8.65 -6.66
N LEU A 78 -2.29 7.86 -7.21
CA LEU A 78 -1.02 7.52 -6.54
C LEU A 78 -0.18 8.76 -6.20
N ASN A 79 -0.23 9.78 -7.06
CA ASN A 79 0.47 11.06 -6.89
C ASN A 79 -0.06 11.88 -5.70
N GLU A 80 -1.31 11.69 -5.26
CA GLU A 80 -1.87 12.34 -4.07
C GLU A 80 -1.27 11.81 -2.76
N VAL A 81 -0.71 10.59 -2.80
CA VAL A 81 -0.07 9.95 -1.65
C VAL A 81 1.42 10.27 -1.61
N PHE A 82 2.12 10.07 -2.72
CA PHE A 82 3.59 10.13 -2.78
C PHE A 82 4.16 11.43 -3.34
N ASN A 83 3.31 12.41 -3.70
CA ASN A 83 3.73 13.71 -4.26
C ASN A 83 4.84 13.55 -5.32
N LYS A 84 4.50 12.95 -6.47
CA LYS A 84 5.43 12.96 -7.60
C LYS A 84 5.38 14.35 -8.24
N ASP A 85 6.51 15.08 -8.17
CA ASP A 85 6.71 16.32 -8.93
C ASP A 85 6.67 16.08 -10.45
#